data_AF-A0A9E3PC12-F1
#
_entry.id   AF-A0A9E3PC12-F1
#
_cell.length_a   1.000
_cell.length_b   1.000
_cell.length_c   1.000
_cell.angle_alpha   90.00
_cell.angle_beta   90.00
_cell.angle_gamma   90.00
#
_symmetry.space_group_name_H-M   'P 1'
#
loop_
_entity.id
_entity.type
_entity.pdbx_description
1 polymer ?
#
loop_
_entity_poly.entity_id
_entity_poly.type
_entity_poly.pdbx_seq_one_letter_code
_entity_poly.pdbx_strand_id
1 'polypeptide(L)'
;EVELRQAVMTAFCNVLHGSRLPPMTVLSMAAEALGSVYKEIYDAHRGDNACPCGWQPDPRVDIAMLQTALAMTARILPEPDLRRMATVGRA
;
A
#
# COMPACT_ATOMS: atom_id res chain seq x y z
N GLU A 1 -3.81 -2.27 11.14
CA GLU A 1 -4.16 -2.03 9.72
C GLU A 1 -5.01 -0.77 9.52
N VAL A 2 -6.16 -0.65 10.19
CA VAL A 2 -7.09 0.49 10.04
C VAL A 2 -6.43 1.85 10.32
N GLU A 3 -5.64 1.95 11.39
CA GLU A 3 -4.95 3.21 11.75
C GLU A 3 -3.92 3.64 10.69
N LEU A 4 -3.08 2.71 10.22
CA LEU A 4 -2.08 3.00 9.19
C LEU A 4 -2.75 3.38 7.87
N ARG A 5 -3.82 2.68 7.46
CA ARG A 5 -4.60 3.05 6.27
C ARG A 5 -5.20 4.45 6.40
N GLN A 6 -5.74 4.80 7.56
CA GLN A 6 -6.31 6.13 7.81
C GLN A 6 -5.25 7.23 7.76
N ALA A 7 -4.07 6.98 8.33
CA ALA A 7 -2.94 7.90 8.26
C ALA A 7 -2.47 8.11 6.81
N VAL A 8 -2.34 7.03 6.03
CA VAL A 8 -1.96 7.08 4.61
C VAL A 8 -3.00 7.85 3.80
N MET A 9 -4.30 7.58 4.00
CA MET A 9 -5.38 8.28 3.30
C MET A 9 -5.39 9.78 3.65
N THR A 10 -5.17 10.12 4.91
CA THR A 10 -5.09 11.52 5.37
C THR A 10 -3.91 12.23 4.70
N ALA A 11 -2.72 11.61 4.69
CA ALA A 11 -1.54 12.16 4.02
C ALA A 11 -1.76 12.33 2.51
N PHE A 12 -2.33 11.32 1.85
CA PHE A 12 -2.68 11.37 0.43
C PHE A 12 -3.62 12.54 0.13
N CYS A 13 -4.73 12.66 0.87
CA CYS A 13 -5.70 13.74 0.70
C CYS A 13 -5.03 15.11 0.92
N ASN A 14 -4.21 15.28 1.96
CA ASN A 14 -3.55 16.55 2.23
C ASN A 14 -2.63 16.97 1.09
N VAL A 15 -1.82 16.04 0.56
CA VAL A 15 -0.93 16.31 -0.59
C VAL A 15 -1.74 16.60 -1.85
N LEU A 16 -2.80 15.83 -2.11
CA LEU A 16 -3.65 16.02 -3.28
C LEU A 16 -4.32 17.41 -3.29
N HIS A 17 -4.91 17.82 -2.17
CA HIS A 17 -5.56 19.13 -2.04
C HIS A 17 -4.54 20.29 -2.10
N GLY A 18 -3.37 20.13 -1.49
CA GLY A 18 -2.35 21.18 -1.43
C GLY A 18 -1.58 21.38 -2.75
N SER A 19 -1.43 20.33 -3.55
CA SER A 19 -0.56 20.36 -4.75
C SER A 19 -1.31 20.43 -6.09
N ARG A 20 -2.60 20.06 -6.13
CA ARG A 20 -3.39 19.89 -7.38
C ARG A 20 -2.77 18.90 -8.38
N LEU A 21 -1.92 17.99 -7.92
CA LEU A 21 -1.34 16.95 -8.76
C LEU A 21 -2.37 15.87 -9.14
N PRO A 22 -2.17 15.15 -10.26
CA PRO A 22 -2.98 13.99 -10.59
C PRO A 22 -2.90 12.91 -9.48
N PRO A 23 -3.98 12.16 -9.21
CA PRO A 23 -3.99 11.12 -8.17
C PRO A 23 -2.86 10.11 -8.28
N MET A 24 -2.53 9.67 -9.50
CA MET A 24 -1.44 8.73 -9.73
C MET A 24 -0.06 9.30 -9.39
N THR A 25 0.15 10.60 -9.60
CA THR A 25 1.41 11.26 -9.20
C THR A 25 1.57 11.22 -7.68
N VAL A 26 0.50 11.52 -6.94
CA VAL A 26 0.52 11.46 -5.47
C VAL A 26 0.70 10.01 -4.97
N LEU A 27 0.10 9.03 -5.65
CA LEU A 27 0.33 7.61 -5.34
C LEU A 27 1.78 7.18 -5.61
N SER A 28 2.41 7.65 -6.68
CA SER A 28 3.84 7.42 -6.94
C SER A 28 4.71 8.03 -5.85
N MET A 29 4.43 9.27 -5.44
CA MET A 29 5.15 9.91 -4.32
C MET A 29 4.96 9.13 -3.00
N ALA A 30 3.77 8.60 -2.74
CA ALA A 30 3.52 7.76 -1.57
C ALA A 30 4.33 6.46 -1.61
N ALA A 31 4.48 5.85 -2.80
CA ALA A 31 5.32 4.66 -2.99
C ALA A 31 6.81 4.98 -2.78
N GLU A 32 7.30 6.13 -3.27
CA GLU A 32 8.67 6.61 -3.04
C GLU A 32 8.93 6.85 -1.55
N ALA A 33 8.00 7.50 -0.85
CA ALA A 33 8.09 7.74 0.59
C ALA A 33 8.14 6.42 1.37
N LEU A 34 7.30 5.44 1.02
CA LEU A 34 7.33 4.11 1.63
C LEU A 34 8.68 3.40 1.38
N GLY A 35 9.25 3.53 0.18
CA GLY A 35 10.58 3.02 -0.15
C GLY A 35 11.69 3.67 0.69
N SER A 36 11.61 4.98 0.93
CA SER A 36 12.54 5.70 1.82
C SER A 36 12.46 5.18 3.26
N VAL A 37 11.24 5.05 3.79
CA VAL A 37 11.02 4.49 5.14
C VAL A 37 11.55 3.06 5.23
N TYR A 38 11.29 2.22 4.22
CA TYR A 38 11.85 0.86 4.17
C TYR A 38 13.38 0.89 4.25
N LYS A 39 14.05 1.77 3.49
CA LYS A 39 15.50 1.91 3.52
C LYS A 39 16.02 2.34 4.91
N GLU A 40 15.37 3.29 5.55
CA GLU A 40 15.75 3.71 6.91
C GLU A 40 15.64 2.56 7.92
N ILE A 41 14.57 1.77 7.85
CA ILE A 41 14.39 0.60 8.71
C ILE A 41 15.43 -0.47 8.37
N TYR A 42 15.68 -0.74 7.08
CA TYR A 42 16.71 -1.65 6.61
C TYR A 42 18.08 -1.30 7.19
N ASP A 43 18.48 -0.02 7.08
CA ASP A 43 19.76 0.47 7.58
C ASP A 43 19.84 0.35 9.12
N ALA A 44 18.74 0.60 9.85
CA ALA A 44 18.70 0.41 11.31
C ALA A 44 18.88 -1.06 11.76
N HIS A 45 18.69 -2.03 10.87
CA HIS A 45 18.92 -3.45 11.13
C HIS A 45 20.28 -3.92 10.59
N ARG A 46 21.08 -3.02 10.02
CA ARG A 46 22.45 -3.29 9.56
C ARG A 46 23.45 -2.42 10.29
N GLY A 47 24.26 -3.03 11.16
CA GLY A 47 25.38 -2.37 11.81
C GLY A 47 25.66 -2.90 13.21
N ASP A 48 26.64 -2.30 13.86
CA ASP A 48 27.14 -2.76 15.17
C ASP A 48 26.12 -2.57 16.31
N ASN A 49 25.11 -1.72 16.10
CA ASN A 49 23.94 -1.54 16.97
C ASN A 49 22.65 -1.92 16.25
N ALA A 50 22.65 -3.02 15.50
CA ALA A 50 21.44 -3.51 14.84
C ALA A 50 20.31 -3.72 15.84
N CYS A 51 19.09 -3.32 15.44
CA CYS A 51 17.89 -3.55 16.22
C CYS A 51 17.76 -5.03 16.63
N PRO A 52 17.53 -5.36 17.92
CA PRO A 52 17.53 -6.74 18.41
C PRO A 52 16.21 -7.49 18.14
N CYS A 53 15.31 -6.94 17.30
CA CYS A 53 13.99 -7.52 17.07
C CYS A 53 14.01 -8.86 16.30
N GLY A 54 15.17 -9.24 15.74
CA GLY A 54 15.38 -10.51 15.03
C GLY A 54 14.95 -10.50 13.56
N TRP A 55 14.37 -9.41 13.06
CA TRP A 55 14.09 -9.26 11.63
C TRP A 55 15.40 -9.11 10.85
N GLN A 56 15.60 -9.98 9.85
CA GLN A 56 16.74 -9.96 8.94
C GLN A 56 16.24 -9.51 7.57
N PRO A 57 16.47 -8.26 7.16
CA PRO A 57 15.91 -7.78 5.91
C PRO A 57 16.62 -8.38 4.70
N ASP A 58 15.83 -8.83 3.71
CA ASP A 58 16.28 -9.19 2.37
C ASP A 58 15.50 -8.31 1.39
N PRO A 59 16.13 -7.27 0.79
CA PRO A 59 15.44 -6.34 -0.09
C PRO A 59 14.72 -7.01 -1.26
N ARG A 60 15.22 -8.13 -1.76
CA ARG A 60 14.55 -8.83 -2.86
C ARG A 60 13.25 -9.48 -2.37
N VAL A 61 13.28 -10.11 -1.20
CA VAL A 61 12.10 -10.77 -0.62
C VAL A 61 11.11 -9.75 -0.10
N ASP A 62 11.58 -8.76 0.66
CA ASP A 62 10.77 -7.72 1.29
C ASP A 62 9.99 -6.92 0.24
N ILE A 63 10.67 -6.43 -0.81
CA ILE A 63 10.01 -5.66 -1.88
C ILE A 63 9.02 -6.53 -2.65
N ALA A 64 9.34 -7.80 -2.94
CA ALA A 64 8.41 -8.71 -3.61
C ALA A 64 7.15 -8.97 -2.77
N MET A 65 7.30 -9.09 -1.44
CA MET A 65 6.16 -9.21 -0.53
C MET A 65 5.29 -7.95 -0.52
N LEU A 66 5.90 -6.75 -0.49
CA LEU A 66 5.16 -5.48 -0.55
C LEU A 66 4.39 -5.33 -1.87
N GLN A 67 5.03 -5.64 -3.01
CA GLN A 67 4.39 -5.63 -4.32
C GLN A 67 3.20 -6.60 -4.39
N THR A 68 3.38 -7.80 -3.83
CA THR A 68 2.32 -8.82 -3.77
C THR A 68 1.15 -8.35 -2.90
N ALA A 69 1.42 -7.80 -1.71
CA ALA A 69 0.38 -7.28 -0.83
C ALA A 69 -0.42 -6.13 -1.47
N LEU A 70 0.28 -5.22 -2.14
CA LEU A 70 -0.36 -4.13 -2.90
C LEU A 70 -1.23 -4.68 -4.03
N ALA A 71 -0.69 -5.60 -4.83
CA ALA A 71 -1.44 -6.20 -5.94
C ALA A 71 -2.68 -6.96 -5.47
N MET A 72 -2.61 -7.66 -4.34
CA MET A 72 -3.74 -8.40 -3.76
C MET A 72 -4.85 -7.47 -3.28
N THR A 73 -4.50 -6.36 -2.63
CA THR A 73 -5.46 -5.41 -2.06
C THR A 73 -6.05 -4.46 -3.09
N ALA A 74 -5.29 -4.12 -4.14
CA ALA A 74 -5.74 -3.28 -5.25
C ALA A 74 -6.57 -4.04 -6.31
N ARG A 75 -6.86 -5.33 -6.10
CA ARG A 75 -7.71 -6.12 -7.02
C ARG A 75 -9.08 -5.47 -7.16
N ILE A 76 -9.33 -4.91 -8.34
CA ILE A 76 -10.67 -4.50 -8.76
C ILE A 76 -11.41 -5.78 -9.13
N LEU A 77 -12.35 -6.20 -8.28
CA LEU A 77 -13.26 -7.29 -8.63
C LEU A 77 -14.20 -6.78 -9.72
N PRO A 78 -14.43 -7.54 -10.81
CA PRO A 78 -15.45 -7.19 -11.78
C PRO A 78 -16.80 -7.08 -11.06
N GLU A 79 -17.55 -6.02 -11.32
CA GLU A 79 -18.93 -5.97 -10.85
C GLU A 79 -19.71 -7.16 -11.43
N PRO A 80 -20.53 -7.85 -10.62
CA PRO A 80 -21.37 -8.92 -11.13
C PRO A 80 -22.29 -8.37 -12.22
N ASP A 81 -22.27 -9.01 -13.38
CA ASP A 81 -23.14 -8.65 -14.50
C ASP A 81 -24.60 -8.85 -14.06
N LEU A 82 -25.29 -7.76 -13.75
CA LEU A 82 -26.69 -7.75 -13.32
C LEU A 82 -27.60 -8.43 -14.35
N ARG A 83 -27.20 -8.49 -15.64
CA ARG A 83 -27.95 -9.19 -16.70
C ARG A 83 -27.88 -10.71 -16.59
N ARG A 84 -26.92 -11.25 -15.82
CA ARG A 84 -26.72 -12.69 -15.60
C ARG A 84 -27.18 -13.15 -14.22
N MET A 85 -27.65 -12.23 -13.38
CA MET A 85 -28.16 -12.58 -12.06
C MET A 85 -29.57 -13.16 -12.18
N ALA A 86 -29.78 -14.34 -11.59
CA ALA A 86 -31.11 -14.96 -11.56
C ALA A 86 -32.08 -14.09 -10.76
N THR A 87 -33.20 -13.71 -11.37
CA THR A 87 -34.27 -12.97 -10.69
C THR A 87 -34.96 -13.90 -9.69
N VAL A 88 -34.83 -13.62 -8.40
CA VAL A 88 -35.41 -14.43 -7.30
C VAL A 88 -36.82 -13.95 -6.89
N GLY A 89 -37.34 -12.90 -7.53
CA GLY A 89 -38.67 -12.36 -7.26
C GLY A 89 -39.78 -13.16 -7.96
N ARG A 90 -40.87 -13.45 -7.24
CA ARG A 90 -42.17 -13.85 -7.81
C ARG A 90 -43.19 -12.75 -7.49
N ALA A 91 -43.98 -12.37 -8.49
CA ALA A 91 -45.11 -11.45 -8.38
C ALA A 91 -46.38 -12.20 -7.92
#